data_AF-A0A377BCH3-F1
#
_entry.id   AF-A0A377BCH3-F1
#
_cell.length_a   1.000
_cell.length_b   1.000
_cell.length_c   1.000
_cell.angle_alpha   90.00
_cell.angle_beta   90.00
_cell.angle_gamma   90.00
#
_symmetry.space_group_name_H-M   'P 1'
#
loop_
_entity.id
_entity.type
_entity.pdbx_description
1 polymer ?
#
loop_
_entity_poly.entity_id
_entity_poly.type
_entity_poly.pdbx_seq_one_letter_code
_entity_poly.pdbx_strand_id
1 'polypeptide(L)'
;MQLRQNLKKSDIISTIIFAILMLGIGGAIGAYGGGYVFLLISKVDTNLLSYDTLMKAWPLWEYKKLHAAISLGTIVFAAAIIVPLAAIIIGAFFEFPEPDVHGNAKLITDEEIKESGLLDADEEYPEILIGKVAKGRHKGKYLKFAGQQFLGLGAPTRSGKGVGFVIPNLLNYRDSVCVLDIKAENYIFTAGYRKKMGQEVFVFAPDGYRFSEEEFEEFKFSDYYLNLSPEEQQAFNEKFRNTEHVLSHRWNPLDYISRSNRVGLEK
;
A
#
# COMPACT_ATOMS: atom_id res chain seq x y z
N MET A 1 -18.94 5.06 0.72
CA MET A 1 -20.27 4.91 1.32
C MET A 1 -20.45 3.42 1.60
N GLN A 2 -20.38 3.01 2.86
CA GLN A 2 -20.48 1.61 3.26
C GLN A 2 -21.79 1.37 4.00
N LEU A 3 -22.32 0.15 3.94
CA LEU A 3 -23.55 -0.21 4.64
C LEU A 3 -23.29 -0.17 6.15
N ARG A 4 -24.17 0.49 6.89
CA ARG A 4 -24.03 0.65 8.34
C ARG A 4 -24.15 -0.71 9.04
N GLN A 5 -23.08 -1.15 9.70
CA GLN A 5 -23.03 -2.51 10.26
C GLN A 5 -23.75 -2.65 11.60
N ASN A 6 -23.88 -1.56 12.38
CA ASN A 6 -24.48 -1.58 13.72
C ASN A 6 -25.55 -0.49 13.87
N LEU A 7 -26.81 -0.83 13.62
CA LEU A 7 -27.96 0.05 13.86
C LEU A 7 -28.55 -0.20 15.25
N LYS A 8 -28.51 0.79 16.15
CA LYS A 8 -29.17 0.69 17.46
C LYS A 8 -30.68 0.90 17.30
N LYS A 9 -31.48 0.26 18.17
CA LYS A 9 -32.94 0.45 18.19
C LYS A 9 -33.34 1.91 18.40
N SER A 10 -32.61 2.67 19.21
CA SER A 10 -32.81 4.11 19.41
C SER A 10 -32.68 4.91 18.12
N ASP A 11 -31.71 4.54 17.29
CA ASP A 11 -31.36 5.25 16.07
C ASP A 11 -32.42 4.98 15.00
N ILE A 12 -32.92 3.74 14.94
CA ILE A 12 -34.05 3.35 14.09
C ILE A 12 -35.31 4.13 14.50
N ILE A 13 -35.66 4.15 15.80
CA ILE A 13 -36.84 4.87 16.29
C ILE A 13 -36.73 6.37 15.99
N SER A 14 -35.57 6.97 16.26
CA SER A 14 -35.32 8.40 16.00
C SER A 14 -35.41 8.72 14.49
N THR A 15 -34.88 7.84 13.64
CA THR A 15 -34.96 7.97 12.18
C THR A 15 -36.40 7.90 11.69
N ILE A 16 -37.21 6.97 12.22
CA ILE A 16 -38.63 6.83 11.88
C ILE A 16 -39.41 8.09 12.28
N ILE A 17 -39.21 8.57 13.52
CA ILE A 17 -39.87 9.80 14.00
C ILE A 17 -39.48 10.99 13.12
N PHE A 18 -38.18 11.13 12.81
CA PHE A 18 -37.68 12.19 11.94
C PHE A 18 -38.27 12.09 10.52
N ALA A 19 -38.36 10.88 9.95
CA ALA A 19 -38.97 10.66 8.64
C ALA A 19 -40.45 11.06 8.61
N ILE A 20 -41.24 10.68 9.62
CA ILE A 20 -42.66 11.06 9.72
C ILE A 20 -42.81 12.58 9.78
N LEU A 21 -41.99 13.25 10.58
CA LEU A 21 -42.00 14.71 10.70
C LEU A 21 -41.63 15.39 9.37
N MET A 22 -40.59 14.90 8.69
CA MET A 22 -40.17 15.42 7.39
C MET A 22 -41.19 15.16 6.28
N LEU A 23 -41.93 14.05 6.32
CA LEU A 23 -43.04 13.80 5.40
C LEU A 23 -44.18 14.80 5.62
N GLY A 24 -44.52 15.13 6.86
CA GLY A 24 -45.53 16.15 7.18
C GLY A 24 -45.12 17.54 6.69
N ILE A 25 -43.88 17.95 6.96
CA ILE A 25 -43.34 19.25 6.52
C ILE A 25 -43.23 19.29 4.98
N GLY A 26 -42.65 18.26 4.38
CA GLY A 26 -42.49 18.14 2.93
C GLY A 26 -43.83 18.13 2.19
N GLY A 27 -44.85 17.48 2.76
CA GLY A 27 -46.21 17.51 2.24
C GLY A 27 -46.83 18.91 2.28
N ALA A 28 -46.67 19.66 3.38
CA ALA A 28 -47.17 21.03 3.47
C ALA A 28 -46.46 21.98 2.50
N ILE A 29 -45.12 21.93 2.46
CA ILE A 29 -44.29 22.72 1.53
C ILE A 29 -44.62 22.37 0.08
N GLY A 30 -44.72 21.07 -0.22
CA GLY A 30 -45.06 20.57 -1.54
C GLY A 30 -46.45 21.02 -1.98
N ALA A 31 -47.43 21.01 -1.07
CA ALA A 31 -48.82 21.35 -1.41
C ALA A 31 -48.94 22.84 -1.73
N TYR A 32 -48.28 23.68 -0.93
CA TYR A 32 -48.19 25.12 -1.18
C TYR A 32 -47.37 25.45 -2.43
N GLY A 33 -46.16 24.88 -2.57
CA GLY A 33 -45.28 25.11 -3.70
C GLY A 33 -45.83 24.58 -5.03
N GLY A 34 -46.42 23.38 -5.01
CA GLY A 34 -47.08 22.79 -6.16
C GLY A 34 -48.34 23.57 -6.58
N GLY A 35 -49.11 24.07 -5.60
CA GLY A 35 -50.23 24.98 -5.84
C GLY A 35 -49.79 26.30 -6.46
N TYR A 36 -48.69 26.88 -5.99
CA TYR A 36 -48.12 28.10 -6.55
C TYR A 36 -47.66 27.91 -8.00
N VAL A 37 -46.95 26.81 -8.29
CA VAL A 37 -46.51 26.46 -9.65
C VAL A 37 -47.70 26.24 -10.58
N PHE A 38 -48.77 25.60 -10.10
CA PHE A 38 -50.02 25.48 -10.85
C PHE A 38 -50.60 26.85 -11.21
N LEU A 39 -50.75 27.77 -10.25
CA LEU A 39 -51.30 29.12 -10.48
C LEU A 39 -50.44 29.93 -11.46
N LEU A 40 -49.12 29.89 -11.30
CA LEU A 40 -48.18 30.57 -12.19
C LEU A 40 -48.31 30.10 -13.65
N ILE A 41 -48.33 28.79 -13.88
CA ILE A 41 -48.36 28.23 -15.24
C ILE A 41 -49.74 28.39 -15.88
N SER A 42 -50.80 28.24 -15.08
CA SER A 42 -52.17 28.48 -15.55
C SER A 42 -52.51 29.96 -15.72
N LYS A 43 -51.61 30.87 -15.29
CA LYS A 43 -51.79 32.34 -15.29
C LYS A 43 -53.01 32.80 -14.50
N VAL A 44 -53.35 32.05 -13.45
CA VAL A 44 -54.38 32.42 -12.48
C VAL A 44 -53.74 33.28 -11.40
N ASP A 45 -54.51 34.20 -10.82
CA ASP A 45 -54.01 35.08 -9.75
C ASP A 45 -53.42 34.25 -8.59
N THR A 46 -52.15 34.52 -8.28
CA THR A 46 -51.41 33.86 -7.20
C THR A 46 -51.93 34.23 -5.81
N ASN A 47 -52.74 35.29 -5.67
CA ASN A 47 -53.40 35.63 -4.41
C ASN A 47 -54.40 34.56 -3.94
N LEU A 48 -54.83 33.67 -4.83
CA LEU A 48 -55.72 32.54 -4.52
C LEU A 48 -54.98 31.31 -3.95
N LEU A 49 -53.68 31.45 -3.69
CA LEU A 49 -52.84 30.37 -3.20
C LEU A 49 -53.24 29.94 -1.77
N SER A 50 -53.47 28.64 -1.62
CA SER A 50 -53.80 27.95 -0.38
C SER A 50 -53.18 26.54 -0.43
N TYR A 51 -53.10 25.87 0.72
CA TYR A 51 -52.55 24.51 0.82
C TYR A 51 -53.37 23.46 0.04
N ASP A 52 -54.64 23.74 -0.23
CA ASP A 52 -55.55 22.88 -0.98
C ASP A 52 -55.67 23.27 -2.47
N THR A 53 -54.96 24.32 -2.93
CA THR A 53 -55.02 24.80 -4.31
C THR A 53 -54.70 23.71 -5.33
N LEU A 54 -53.66 22.92 -5.10
CA LEU A 54 -53.29 21.83 -6.00
C LEU A 54 -54.32 20.69 -5.98
N MET A 55 -54.92 20.41 -4.82
CA MET A 55 -55.96 19.38 -4.67
C MET A 55 -57.25 19.79 -5.40
N LYS A 56 -57.63 21.07 -5.28
CA LYS A 56 -58.73 21.68 -6.03
C LYS A 56 -58.47 21.75 -7.53
N ALA A 57 -57.22 21.78 -7.96
CA ALA A 57 -56.85 21.79 -9.37
C ALA A 57 -56.97 20.39 -10.04
N TRP A 58 -56.91 19.31 -9.27
CA TRP A 58 -56.90 17.95 -9.82
C TRP A 58 -58.16 17.57 -10.62
N PRO A 59 -59.39 17.93 -10.18
CA PRO A 59 -60.59 17.75 -11.00
C PRO A 59 -60.57 18.52 -12.33
N LEU A 60 -59.79 19.60 -12.43
CA LEU A 60 -59.65 20.38 -13.67
C LEU A 60 -58.72 19.70 -14.69
N TRP A 61 -58.21 18.51 -14.39
CA TRP A 61 -57.41 17.70 -15.32
C TRP A 61 -58.15 17.36 -16.60
N GLU A 62 -59.48 17.35 -16.63
CA GLU A 62 -60.26 17.14 -17.86
C GLU A 62 -59.95 18.18 -18.95
N TYR A 63 -59.47 19.37 -18.57
CA TYR A 63 -59.09 20.42 -19.50
C TYR A 63 -57.64 20.26 -19.94
N LYS A 64 -57.43 19.85 -21.20
CA LYS A 64 -56.09 19.67 -21.81
C LYS A 64 -55.12 20.84 -21.62
N LYS A 65 -55.63 22.09 -21.59
CA LYS A 65 -54.81 23.29 -21.39
C LYS A 65 -54.16 23.35 -20.00
N LEU A 66 -54.73 22.67 -19.01
CA LEU A 66 -54.27 22.69 -17.61
C LEU A 66 -53.38 21.50 -17.25
N HIS A 67 -53.25 20.49 -18.13
CA HIS A 67 -52.42 19.30 -17.88
C HIS A 67 -51.00 19.68 -17.46
N ALA A 68 -50.33 20.57 -18.20
CA ALA A 68 -48.95 20.95 -17.92
C ALA A 68 -48.80 21.63 -16.54
N ALA A 69 -49.73 22.52 -16.19
CA ALA A 69 -49.73 23.22 -14.91
C ALA A 69 -49.94 22.25 -13.74
N ILE A 70 -50.90 21.33 -13.87
CA ILE A 70 -51.22 20.34 -12.85
C ILE A 70 -50.08 19.32 -12.72
N SER A 71 -49.53 18.82 -13.83
CA SER A 71 -48.39 17.90 -13.81
C SER A 71 -47.18 18.49 -13.12
N LEU A 72 -46.79 19.73 -13.47
CA LEU A 72 -45.60 20.33 -12.87
C LEU A 72 -45.81 20.65 -11.39
N GLY A 73 -47.01 21.12 -11.00
CA GLY A 73 -47.38 21.30 -9.60
C GLY A 73 -47.30 19.99 -8.80
N THR A 74 -47.78 18.88 -9.37
CA THR A 74 -47.71 17.56 -8.74
C THR A 74 -46.29 17.00 -8.69
N ILE A 75 -45.45 17.25 -9.70
CA ILE A 75 -44.02 16.91 -9.65
C ILE A 75 -43.34 17.65 -8.51
N VAL A 76 -43.63 18.94 -8.33
CA VAL A 76 -43.07 19.74 -7.22
C VAL A 76 -43.55 19.21 -5.86
N PHE A 77 -44.83 18.87 -5.73
CA PHE A 77 -45.37 18.22 -4.53
C PHE A 77 -44.66 16.89 -4.24
N ALA A 78 -44.55 16.02 -5.24
CA ALA A 78 -43.91 14.71 -5.09
C ALA A 78 -42.42 14.85 -4.76
N ALA A 79 -41.69 15.76 -5.41
CA ALA A 79 -40.28 16.00 -5.16
C ALA A 79 -40.03 16.49 -3.72
N ALA A 80 -40.90 17.36 -3.19
CA ALA A 80 -40.80 17.87 -1.82
C ALA A 80 -40.93 16.77 -0.75
N ILE A 81 -41.53 15.62 -1.11
CA ILE A 81 -41.68 14.45 -0.23
C ILE A 81 -40.56 13.43 -0.49
N ILE A 82 -40.33 13.10 -1.77
CA ILE A 82 -39.45 12.00 -2.18
C ILE A 82 -37.98 12.36 -1.92
N VAL A 83 -37.55 13.59 -2.22
CA VAL A 83 -36.14 13.97 -2.09
C VAL A 83 -35.66 13.92 -0.64
N PRO A 84 -36.37 14.53 0.35
CA PRO A 84 -35.96 14.42 1.74
C PRO A 84 -36.05 12.98 2.27
N LEU A 85 -37.07 12.21 1.87
CA LEU A 85 -37.20 10.81 2.29
C LEU A 85 -36.03 9.96 1.77
N ALA A 86 -35.64 10.13 0.50
CA ALA A 86 -34.49 9.45 -0.08
C ALA A 86 -33.20 9.81 0.65
N ALA A 87 -33.00 11.09 0.98
CA ALA A 87 -31.85 11.55 1.76
C ALA A 87 -31.80 10.92 3.15
N ILE A 88 -32.95 10.77 3.84
CA ILE A 88 -33.04 10.12 5.15
C ILE A 88 -32.71 8.63 5.03
N ILE A 89 -33.26 7.93 4.03
CA ILE A 89 -32.94 6.51 3.80
C ILE A 89 -31.44 6.35 3.53
N ILE A 90 -30.88 7.19 2.66
CA ILE A 90 -29.45 7.20 2.36
C ILE A 90 -28.62 7.42 3.63
N GLY A 91 -28.91 8.45 4.43
CA GLY A 91 -28.17 8.74 5.66
C GLY A 91 -28.37 7.71 6.77
N ALA A 92 -29.51 7.00 6.79
CA ALA A 92 -29.80 5.98 7.79
C ALA A 92 -29.07 4.67 7.49
N PHE A 93 -29.03 4.25 6.22
CA PHE A 93 -28.47 2.96 5.82
C PHE A 93 -26.98 3.01 5.47
N PHE A 94 -26.43 4.19 5.21
CA PHE A 94 -25.06 4.32 4.77
C PHE A 94 -24.25 5.27 5.65
N GLU A 95 -23.02 4.86 5.95
CA GLU A 95 -22.04 5.68 6.64
C GLU A 95 -21.16 6.43 5.63
N PHE A 96 -21.03 7.74 5.85
CA PHE A 96 -19.99 8.54 5.24
C PHE A 96 -18.71 8.30 6.05
N PRO A 97 -17.60 7.92 5.40
CA PRO A 97 -16.34 7.71 6.10
C PRO A 97 -15.91 9.02 6.77
N GLU A 98 -15.53 8.95 8.05
CA GLU A 98 -14.95 10.10 8.73
C GLU A 98 -13.65 10.50 8.01
N PRO A 99 -13.37 11.81 7.86
CA PRO A 99 -12.10 12.26 7.31
C PRO A 99 -10.96 11.80 8.22
N ASP A 100 -9.96 11.15 7.64
CA ASP A 100 -8.83 10.61 8.40
C ASP A 100 -7.93 11.73 8.93
N VAL A 101 -8.10 12.12 10.20
CA VAL A 101 -7.38 13.25 10.81
C VAL A 101 -5.94 12.92 11.24
N HIS A 102 -5.62 11.63 11.41
CA HIS A 102 -4.34 11.17 11.99
C HIS A 102 -3.63 10.09 11.16
N GLY A 103 -4.04 9.91 9.90
CA GLY A 103 -3.51 8.87 9.02
C GLY A 103 -4.23 7.53 9.22
N ASN A 104 -4.54 6.88 8.11
CA ASN A 104 -5.30 5.64 8.07
C ASN A 104 -4.39 4.48 7.67
N ALA A 105 -3.65 3.95 8.65
CA ALA A 105 -2.86 2.76 8.44
C ALA A 105 -3.79 1.56 8.25
N LYS A 106 -3.82 1.02 7.04
CA LYS A 106 -4.61 -0.17 6.70
C LYS A 106 -3.73 -1.23 6.04
N LEU A 107 -4.22 -2.47 6.05
CA LEU A 107 -3.61 -3.51 5.25
C LEU A 107 -3.82 -3.20 3.78
N ILE A 108 -2.73 -3.30 3.01
CA ILE A 108 -2.73 -3.01 1.59
C ILE A 108 -3.57 -4.06 0.83
N THR A 109 -4.38 -3.60 -0.13
CA THR A 109 -5.18 -4.47 -1.01
C THR A 109 -4.40 -4.90 -2.24
N ASP A 110 -4.87 -5.93 -2.96
CA ASP A 110 -4.21 -6.38 -4.20
C ASP A 110 -4.10 -5.26 -5.26
N GLU A 111 -5.09 -4.39 -5.34
CA GLU A 111 -5.09 -3.26 -6.28
C GLU A 111 -4.07 -2.20 -5.87
N GLU A 112 -4.04 -1.85 -4.59
CA GLU A 112 -3.07 -0.89 -4.04
C GLU A 112 -1.63 -1.42 -4.11
N ILE A 113 -1.40 -2.73 -3.95
CA ILE A 113 -0.07 -3.32 -4.16
C ILE A 113 0.39 -3.07 -5.60
N LYS A 114 -0.49 -3.27 -6.58
CA LYS A 114 -0.15 -3.03 -8.00
C LYS A 114 0.11 -1.54 -8.25
N GLU A 115 -0.74 -0.66 -7.72
CA GLU A 115 -0.59 0.79 -7.89
C GLU A 115 0.63 1.36 -7.17
N SER A 116 1.10 0.71 -6.11
CA SER A 116 2.29 1.14 -5.36
C SER A 116 3.60 1.06 -6.13
N GLY A 117 3.64 0.32 -7.26
CA GLY A 117 4.86 0.05 -8.02
C GLY A 117 5.82 -0.94 -7.35
N LEU A 118 5.52 -1.43 -6.13
CA LEU A 118 6.41 -2.34 -5.39
C LEU A 118 6.58 -3.73 -6.04
N LEU A 119 5.80 -4.06 -7.07
CA LEU A 119 5.95 -5.30 -7.83
C LEU A 119 6.83 -5.16 -9.05
N ASP A 120 7.09 -3.92 -9.47
CA ASP A 120 7.76 -3.61 -10.71
C ASP A 120 9.28 -3.56 -10.50
N ALA A 121 10.03 -3.84 -11.56
CA ALA A 121 11.46 -3.60 -11.56
C ALA A 121 11.70 -2.14 -11.95
N ASP A 122 12.66 -1.50 -11.28
CA ASP A 122 13.11 -0.16 -11.64
C ASP A 122 14.37 -0.30 -12.49
N GLU A 123 14.40 0.33 -13.66
CA GLU A 123 15.55 0.28 -14.56
C GLU A 123 16.65 1.26 -14.13
N GLU A 124 16.27 2.40 -13.54
CA GLU A 124 17.16 3.50 -13.15
C GLU A 124 17.85 3.22 -11.81
N TYR A 125 17.08 2.79 -10.80
CA TYR A 125 17.58 2.56 -9.45
C TYR A 125 17.64 1.06 -9.11
N PRO A 126 18.73 0.57 -8.48
CA PRO A 126 18.79 -0.80 -7.99
C PRO A 126 17.79 -1.05 -6.86
N GLU A 127 17.03 -2.13 -6.94
CA GLU A 127 16.02 -2.45 -5.94
C GLU A 127 16.54 -3.22 -4.72
N ILE A 128 15.95 -2.93 -3.57
CA ILE A 128 16.05 -3.70 -2.34
C ILE A 128 14.78 -4.54 -2.20
N LEU A 129 14.95 -5.85 -1.99
CA LEU A 129 13.85 -6.76 -1.68
C LEU A 129 13.41 -6.53 -0.22
N ILE A 130 12.17 -6.05 -0.05
CA ILE A 130 11.61 -5.72 1.28
C ILE A 130 10.68 -6.81 1.82
N GLY A 131 10.28 -7.77 0.99
CA GLY A 131 9.44 -8.88 1.41
C GLY A 131 8.89 -9.67 0.25
N LYS A 132 7.97 -10.58 0.57
CA LYS A 132 7.28 -11.44 -0.39
C LYS A 132 5.80 -11.48 -0.06
N VAL A 133 4.95 -11.31 -1.07
CA VAL A 133 3.50 -11.29 -0.88
C VAL A 133 3.02 -12.67 -0.42
N ALA A 134 2.40 -12.74 0.76
CA ALA A 134 2.03 -14.01 1.38
C ALA A 134 0.70 -14.59 0.86
N LYS A 135 -0.24 -13.74 0.45
CA LYS A 135 -1.63 -14.09 0.08
C LYS A 135 -2.15 -13.17 -1.03
N GLY A 136 -3.29 -13.51 -1.62
CA GLY A 136 -3.93 -12.69 -2.67
C GLY A 136 -3.43 -13.02 -4.08
N ARG A 137 -3.84 -12.20 -5.05
CA ARG A 137 -3.52 -12.39 -6.48
C ARG A 137 -2.03 -12.34 -6.78
N HIS A 138 -1.28 -11.56 -6.01
CA HIS A 138 0.17 -11.38 -6.18
C HIS A 138 1.01 -12.31 -5.31
N LYS A 139 0.40 -13.36 -4.72
CA LYS A 139 1.10 -14.32 -3.85
C LYS A 139 2.40 -14.83 -4.49
N GLY A 140 3.47 -14.76 -3.71
CA GLY A 140 4.80 -15.24 -4.10
C GLY A 140 5.63 -14.24 -4.89
N LYS A 141 5.10 -13.08 -5.26
CA LYS A 141 5.90 -11.99 -5.83
C LYS A 141 6.72 -11.30 -4.75
N TYR A 142 7.94 -10.88 -5.11
CA TYR A 142 8.78 -10.07 -4.25
C TYR A 142 8.32 -8.61 -4.29
N LEU A 143 8.37 -7.96 -3.14
CA LEU A 143 8.21 -6.52 -3.00
C LEU A 143 9.58 -5.87 -3.13
N LYS A 144 9.68 -4.92 -4.05
CA LYS A 144 10.90 -4.25 -4.48
C LYS A 144 10.81 -2.78 -4.14
N PHE A 145 11.79 -2.28 -3.41
CA PHE A 145 11.92 -0.89 -3.06
C PHE A 145 13.11 -0.29 -3.80
N ALA A 146 12.86 0.66 -4.68
CA ALA A 146 13.88 1.33 -5.48
C ALA A 146 13.78 2.85 -5.29
N GLY A 147 14.88 3.56 -5.56
CA GLY A 147 14.97 5.01 -5.45
C GLY A 147 15.98 5.50 -4.41
N GLN A 148 16.17 6.81 -4.37
CA GLN A 148 17.13 7.48 -3.46
C GLN A 148 16.52 7.76 -2.08
N GLN A 149 16.07 6.71 -1.41
CA GLN A 149 15.43 6.79 -0.09
C GLN A 149 16.10 5.85 0.91
N PHE A 150 16.02 6.19 2.19
CA PHE A 150 16.57 5.37 3.27
C PHE A 150 15.56 4.33 3.73
N LEU A 151 16.04 3.11 3.98
CA LEU A 151 15.25 2.01 4.54
C LEU A 151 15.83 1.57 5.89
N GLY A 152 14.97 1.54 6.91
CA GLY A 152 15.30 1.01 8.24
C GLY A 152 14.65 -0.35 8.47
N LEU A 153 15.42 -1.34 8.91
CA LEU A 153 14.91 -2.66 9.29
C LEU A 153 14.93 -2.84 10.81
N GLY A 154 13.76 -2.77 11.44
CA GLY A 154 13.57 -3.18 12.83
C GLY A 154 13.43 -4.70 12.94
N ALA A 155 14.44 -5.39 13.47
CA ALA A 155 14.44 -6.84 13.60
C ALA A 155 15.09 -7.31 14.92
N PRO A 156 14.39 -8.12 15.75
CA PRO A 156 14.96 -8.70 16.97
C PRO A 156 16.19 -9.59 16.72
N THR A 157 16.97 -9.89 17.76
CA THR A 157 18.03 -10.90 17.68
C THR A 157 17.45 -12.27 17.33
N ARG A 158 18.17 -13.05 16.51
CA ARG A 158 17.77 -14.40 16.04
C ARG A 158 16.44 -14.45 15.25
N SER A 159 15.94 -13.32 14.75
CA SER A 159 14.76 -13.27 13.88
C SER A 159 15.02 -13.72 12.43
N GLY A 160 16.26 -14.09 12.11
CA GLY A 160 16.66 -14.43 10.75
C GLY A 160 16.95 -13.23 9.84
N LYS A 161 17.18 -12.01 10.37
CA LYS A 161 17.46 -10.82 9.52
C LYS A 161 18.60 -11.02 8.50
N GLY A 162 19.62 -11.81 8.85
CA GLY A 162 20.72 -12.15 7.94
C GLY A 162 20.21 -12.97 6.74
N VAL A 163 19.59 -14.11 7.03
CA VAL A 163 19.11 -15.08 6.03
C VAL A 163 17.89 -14.57 5.25
N GLY A 164 16.98 -13.84 5.90
CA GLY A 164 15.70 -13.41 5.33
C GLY A 164 15.73 -12.04 4.66
N PHE A 165 16.75 -11.21 4.91
CA PHE A 165 16.83 -9.86 4.35
C PHE A 165 18.22 -9.51 3.81
N VAL A 166 19.28 -9.61 4.63
CA VAL A 166 20.62 -9.13 4.23
C VAL A 166 21.22 -9.96 3.09
N ILE A 167 21.34 -11.28 3.27
CA ILE A 167 21.94 -12.18 2.26
C ILE A 167 21.14 -12.12 0.94
N PRO A 168 19.79 -12.25 0.92
CA PRO A 168 19.02 -12.12 -0.31
C PRO A 168 19.28 -10.81 -1.05
N ASN A 169 19.37 -9.69 -0.33
CA ASN A 169 19.66 -8.39 -0.93
C ASN A 169 21.09 -8.30 -1.47
N LEU A 170 22.09 -8.85 -0.80
CA LEU A 170 23.46 -8.87 -1.33
C LEU A 170 23.62 -9.74 -2.57
N LEU A 171 22.76 -10.74 -2.75
CA LEU A 171 22.70 -11.55 -3.97
C LEU A 171 21.87 -10.87 -5.08
N ASN A 172 20.84 -10.08 -4.73
CA ASN A 172 19.96 -9.42 -5.70
C ASN A 172 20.47 -8.05 -6.17
N TYR A 173 21.13 -7.28 -5.28
CA TYR A 173 21.45 -5.88 -5.53
C TYR A 173 22.51 -5.76 -6.62
N ARG A 174 22.08 -5.19 -7.75
CA ARG A 174 22.83 -5.14 -9.01
C ARG A 174 24.02 -4.16 -9.00
N ASP A 175 24.02 -3.21 -8.07
CA ASP A 175 25.05 -2.19 -7.96
C ASP A 175 26.01 -2.44 -6.78
N SER A 176 26.90 -1.48 -6.56
CA SER A 176 27.92 -1.44 -5.52
C SER A 176 27.28 -1.40 -4.13
N VAL A 177 27.86 -2.15 -3.20
CA VAL A 177 27.37 -2.22 -1.82
C VAL A 177 28.54 -2.16 -0.85
N CYS A 178 28.38 -1.38 0.21
CA CYS A 178 29.28 -1.37 1.36
C CYS A 178 28.55 -1.97 2.55
N VAL A 179 29.13 -2.98 3.19
CA VAL A 179 28.48 -3.74 4.27
C VAL A 179 29.35 -3.72 5.50
N LEU A 180 28.78 -3.32 6.64
CA LEU A 180 29.38 -3.58 7.94
C LEU A 180 29.05 -5.02 8.35
N ASP A 181 30.06 -5.88 8.32
CA ASP A 181 29.89 -7.31 8.55
C ASP A 181 30.77 -7.80 9.70
N ILE A 182 30.28 -7.58 10.93
CA ILE A 182 31.01 -7.90 12.18
C ILE A 182 31.36 -9.39 12.28
N LYS A 183 30.60 -10.27 11.62
CA LYS A 183 30.78 -11.73 11.69
C LYS A 183 31.32 -12.35 10.40
N ALA A 184 31.58 -11.53 9.38
CA ALA A 184 31.81 -11.92 7.98
C ALA A 184 30.84 -12.94 7.36
N GLU A 185 29.68 -13.19 7.96
CA GLU A 185 28.70 -14.14 7.42
C GLU A 185 28.25 -13.69 6.02
N ASN A 186 28.01 -12.39 5.85
CA ASN A 186 27.59 -11.85 4.56
C ASN A 186 28.68 -12.03 3.51
N TYR A 187 29.94 -11.77 3.87
CA TYR A 187 31.08 -11.98 3.00
C TYR A 187 31.21 -13.44 2.54
N ILE A 188 31.26 -14.38 3.49
CA ILE A 188 31.42 -15.82 3.23
C ILE A 188 30.34 -16.35 2.28
N PHE A 189 29.09 -15.92 2.49
CA PHE A 189 27.96 -16.40 1.70
C PHE A 189 27.82 -15.70 0.33
N THR A 190 28.16 -14.42 0.22
CA THR A 190 27.76 -13.62 -0.96
C THR A 190 28.93 -13.24 -1.88
N ALA A 191 30.16 -13.13 -1.35
CA ALA A 191 31.33 -12.63 -2.10
C ALA A 191 31.59 -13.40 -3.39
N GLY A 192 31.56 -14.74 -3.32
CA GLY A 192 31.79 -15.60 -4.48
C GLY A 192 30.74 -15.42 -5.57
N TYR A 193 29.47 -15.20 -5.19
CA TYR A 193 28.39 -14.94 -6.16
C TYR A 193 28.57 -13.57 -6.81
N ARG A 194 28.78 -12.52 -6.01
CA ARG A 194 28.99 -11.15 -6.50
C ARG A 194 30.18 -11.07 -7.46
N LYS A 195 31.29 -11.75 -7.14
CA LYS A 195 32.45 -11.87 -8.05
C LYS A 195 32.11 -12.57 -9.35
N LYS A 196 31.34 -13.68 -9.31
CA LYS A 196 30.87 -14.37 -10.52
C LYS A 196 29.96 -13.50 -11.38
N MET A 197 29.24 -12.54 -10.79
CA MET A 197 28.43 -11.55 -11.50
C MET A 197 29.26 -10.38 -12.07
N GLY A 198 30.60 -10.47 -12.02
CA GLY A 198 31.50 -9.46 -12.60
C GLY A 198 31.80 -8.28 -11.67
N GLN A 199 31.38 -8.33 -10.41
CA GLN A 199 31.66 -7.27 -9.45
C GLN A 199 33.03 -7.49 -8.78
N GLU A 200 33.76 -6.41 -8.54
CA GLU A 200 34.93 -6.45 -7.67
C GLU A 200 34.50 -6.57 -6.20
N VAL A 201 35.23 -7.38 -5.43
CA VAL A 201 34.90 -7.65 -4.03
C VAL A 201 36.14 -7.44 -3.17
N PHE A 202 36.01 -6.57 -2.18
CA PHE A 202 37.07 -6.19 -1.25
C PHE A 202 36.63 -6.42 0.20
N VAL A 203 37.58 -6.75 1.06
CA VAL A 203 37.37 -6.85 2.52
C VAL A 203 38.37 -5.94 3.21
N PHE A 204 37.85 -5.05 4.05
CA PHE A 204 38.65 -4.26 4.97
C PHE A 204 38.47 -4.82 6.38
N ALA A 205 39.48 -5.56 6.85
CA ALA A 205 39.54 -6.12 8.20
C ALA A 205 40.93 -5.77 8.79
N PRO A 206 41.05 -4.66 9.55
CA PRO A 206 42.35 -4.18 10.05
C PRO A 206 43.01 -5.13 11.05
N ASP A 207 42.22 -5.94 11.75
CA ASP A 207 42.65 -7.05 12.62
C ASP A 207 42.90 -8.37 11.87
N GLY A 208 42.47 -8.44 10.61
CA GLY A 208 42.66 -9.57 9.71
C GLY A 208 41.46 -10.51 9.66
N TYR A 209 41.05 -10.89 8.45
CA TYR A 209 40.10 -11.99 8.21
C TYR A 209 40.82 -13.11 7.48
N ARG A 210 41.25 -14.12 8.23
CA ARG A 210 41.67 -15.42 7.72
C ARG A 210 41.21 -16.39 8.79
N PHE A 211 40.28 -17.30 8.46
CA PHE A 211 40.19 -18.50 9.28
C PHE A 211 41.58 -19.13 9.17
N SER A 212 42.31 -19.14 10.29
CA SER A 212 43.44 -20.04 10.41
C SER A 212 42.95 -21.47 10.15
N GLU A 213 43.86 -22.39 9.80
CA GLU A 213 43.46 -23.79 9.63
C GLU A 213 42.80 -24.31 10.92
N GLU A 214 43.24 -23.83 12.09
CA GLU A 214 42.66 -24.14 13.40
C GLU A 214 41.23 -23.59 13.56
N GLU A 215 40.99 -22.32 13.22
CA GLU A 215 39.66 -21.70 13.28
C GLU A 215 38.68 -22.32 12.27
N PHE A 216 39.19 -22.81 11.14
CA PHE A 216 38.39 -23.54 10.17
C PHE A 216 37.97 -24.91 10.71
N GLU A 217 38.88 -25.65 11.34
CA GLU A 217 38.52 -26.89 12.03
C GLU A 217 37.55 -26.62 13.19
N GLU A 218 37.71 -25.51 13.92
CA GLU A 218 36.76 -25.11 14.97
C GLU A 218 35.36 -24.78 14.39
N PHE A 219 35.31 -24.08 13.26
CA PHE A 219 34.06 -23.73 12.57
C PHE A 219 33.25 -24.96 12.13
N LYS A 220 33.90 -26.10 11.84
CA LYS A 220 33.20 -27.34 11.49
C LYS A 220 32.35 -27.90 12.65
N PHE A 221 32.59 -27.46 13.88
CA PHE A 221 31.75 -27.79 15.03
C PHE A 221 30.56 -26.85 15.20
N SER A 222 30.40 -25.82 14.36
CA SER A 222 29.26 -24.92 14.41
C SER A 222 27.96 -25.62 13.98
N ASP A 223 26.85 -25.24 14.61
CA ASP A 223 25.50 -25.71 14.21
C ASP A 223 25.22 -25.46 12.73
N TYR A 224 25.81 -24.40 12.15
CA TYR A 224 25.68 -24.12 10.73
C TYR A 224 26.29 -25.24 9.88
N TYR A 225 27.57 -25.55 10.11
CA TYR A 225 28.29 -26.56 9.32
C TYR A 225 27.67 -27.96 9.51
N LEU A 226 27.28 -28.29 10.74
CA LEU A 226 26.67 -29.59 11.07
C LEU A 226 25.29 -29.79 10.44
N ASN A 227 24.56 -28.71 10.12
CA ASN A 227 23.25 -28.78 9.47
C ASN A 227 23.33 -28.81 7.93
N LEU A 228 24.53 -28.68 7.34
CA LEU A 228 24.74 -28.84 5.90
C LEU A 228 24.70 -30.32 5.50
N SER A 229 24.19 -30.62 4.31
CA SER A 229 24.30 -31.95 3.72
C SER A 229 25.77 -32.33 3.45
N PRO A 230 26.10 -33.64 3.34
CA PRO A 230 27.47 -34.07 3.07
C PRO A 230 28.07 -33.45 1.79
N GLU A 231 27.26 -33.25 0.75
CA GLU A 231 27.66 -32.61 -0.50
C GLU A 231 27.97 -31.12 -0.30
N GLU A 232 27.15 -30.41 0.49
CA GLU A 232 27.36 -29.00 0.83
C GLU A 232 28.59 -28.81 1.73
N GLN A 233 28.83 -29.71 2.68
CA GLN A 233 30.04 -29.71 3.50
C GLN A 233 31.29 -29.91 2.65
N GLN A 234 31.25 -30.86 1.70
CA GLN A 234 32.36 -31.10 0.78
C GLN A 234 32.64 -29.88 -0.11
N ALA A 235 31.60 -29.28 -0.69
CA ALA A 235 31.72 -28.06 -1.48
C ALA A 235 32.25 -26.88 -0.65
N PHE A 236 31.84 -26.75 0.61
CA PHE A 236 32.32 -25.74 1.55
C PHE A 236 33.82 -25.92 1.85
N ASN A 237 34.25 -27.15 2.13
CA ASN A 237 35.65 -27.48 2.40
C ASN A 237 36.57 -27.25 1.20
N GLU A 238 36.11 -27.63 0.00
CA GLU A 238 36.84 -27.39 -1.24
C GLU A 238 36.97 -25.89 -1.52
N LYS A 239 35.92 -25.11 -1.27
CA LYS A 239 35.93 -23.65 -1.40
C LYS A 239 36.91 -22.98 -0.42
N PHE A 240 37.04 -23.51 0.80
CA PHE A 240 38.02 -23.05 1.79
C PHE A 240 39.48 -23.36 1.38
N ARG A 241 39.73 -24.52 0.77
CA ARG A 241 41.09 -24.90 0.35
C ARG A 241 41.54 -24.25 -0.96
N ASN A 242 40.60 -24.00 -1.88
CA ASN A 242 40.87 -23.43 -3.21
C ASN A 242 40.75 -21.91 -3.25
N THR A 243 40.71 -21.21 -2.10
CA THR A 243 40.48 -19.75 -2.06
C THR A 243 41.72 -18.94 -2.46
N GLU A 244 42.09 -18.99 -3.74
CA GLU A 244 42.81 -17.91 -4.44
C GLU A 244 41.95 -16.63 -4.53
N HIS A 245 40.67 -16.67 -4.15
CA HIS A 245 39.72 -15.61 -4.41
C HIS A 245 39.63 -14.52 -3.34
N VAL A 246 40.39 -14.61 -2.25
CA VAL A 246 40.43 -13.57 -1.22
C VAL A 246 41.85 -13.38 -0.73
N LEU A 247 42.69 -12.78 -1.57
CA LEU A 247 43.76 -11.96 -1.01
C LEU A 247 43.05 -10.86 -0.21
N SER A 248 43.00 -11.02 1.11
CA SER A 248 42.78 -9.87 1.97
C SER A 248 43.94 -8.92 1.68
N HIS A 249 43.71 -7.97 0.77
CA HIS A 249 44.49 -6.76 0.83
C HIS A 249 44.23 -6.24 2.23
N ARG A 250 45.25 -6.29 3.10
CA ARG A 250 45.33 -5.35 4.21
C ARG A 250 45.25 -3.97 3.57
N TRP A 251 44.04 -3.48 3.36
CA TRP A 251 43.85 -2.14 2.84
C TRP A 251 44.16 -1.21 4.01
N ASN A 252 45.44 -0.93 4.21
CA ASN A 252 45.87 0.12 5.11
C ASN A 252 45.78 1.43 4.30
N PRO A 253 44.83 2.34 4.61
CA PRO A 253 44.73 3.62 3.91
C PRO A 253 45.97 4.52 4.10
N LEU A 254 46.95 4.11 4.91
CA LEU A 254 48.23 4.81 5.11
C LEU A 254 49.41 4.22 4.31
N ASP A 255 49.30 3.03 3.69
CA ASP A 255 50.45 2.35 3.07
C ASP A 255 50.42 2.26 1.54
N TYR A 256 49.37 2.72 0.85
CA TYR A 256 49.33 2.67 -0.62
C TYR A 256 49.45 4.04 -1.28
N ILE A 257 50.70 4.52 -1.37
CA ILE A 257 51.15 5.39 -2.46
C ILE A 257 51.81 4.48 -3.49
N SER A 258 51.07 4.04 -4.52
CA SER A 258 51.70 3.45 -5.71
C SER A 258 52.42 4.53 -6.49
N ARG A 259 53.75 4.61 -6.31
CA ARG A 259 54.67 5.35 -7.17
C ARG A 259 55.60 4.42 -7.93
N SER A 260 55.09 3.30 -8.45
CA SER A 260 55.85 2.54 -9.43
C SER A 260 54.98 2.12 -10.61
N ASN A 261 54.93 3.01 -11.60
CA ASN A 261 54.99 2.58 -12.99
C ASN A 261 56.25 1.74 -13.16
N ARG A 262 56.12 0.41 -13.24
CA ARG A 262 57.02 -0.40 -14.05
C ARG A 262 56.18 -1.37 -14.86
N VAL A 263 55.72 -0.81 -15.97
CA VAL A 263 55.46 -1.50 -17.22
C VAL A 263 56.65 -2.41 -17.51
N GLY A 264 56.38 -3.69 -17.75
CA GLY A 264 57.36 -4.59 -18.33
C GLY A 264 57.81 -4.02 -19.68
N LEU A 265 59.09 -3.66 -19.75
CA LEU A 265 59.82 -3.50 -21.00
C LEU A 265 61.02 -4.43 -20.94
N GLU A 266 61.14 -5.20 -22.00
CA GLU A 266 62.21 -6.12 -22.36
C GLU A 266 63.61 -5.54 -22.09
N LYS A 267 64.47 -6.34 -21.44
CA LYS A 267 65.66 -6.99 -22.01
C LYS A 267 66.27 -7.94 -20.98
#